data_AF-A0A930GRN4-F1
#
_entry.id   AF-A0A930GRN4-F1
#
_cell.length_a   1.000
_cell.length_b   1.000
_cell.length_c   1.000
_cell.angle_alpha   90.00
_cell.angle_beta   90.00
_cell.angle_gamma   90.00
#
_symmetry.space_group_name_H-M   'P 1'
#
loop_
_entity.id
_entity.type
_entity.pdbx_description
1 polymer ?
#
loop_
_entity_poly.entity_id
_entity_poly.type
_entity_poly.pdbx_seq_one_letter_code
_entity_poly.pdbx_strand_id
1 'polypeptide(L)'
;MIEYTSGNIFESGADCLINAVNCEGVMGKGIAYQFKLKFPENNKSYIKACKSSELTIGKVHYFTENGITIVNLPTKNKWREKSKIEYIKTAMDYFVDILPKLEVKKIAIPPLGCGNGGLNWEDVKKVIECKLENISDKYNFIIFEPAFSSKSVITKKPGANIASLILLDIRLNLKRFNNIRLHKTCYFLNFFLKEEYFKFDKWKSGPYSSVIDTVAKDIKEYQEYYGIDDAEKLLMRYTK
;
A
#
# COMPACT_ATOMS: atom_id res chain seq x y z
N MET A 1 -3.79 20.72 17.93
CA MET A 1 -2.83 19.74 18.47
C MET A 1 -2.53 18.69 17.42
N ILE A 2 -1.30 18.16 17.38
CA ILE A 2 -0.92 17.06 16.48
C ILE A 2 -0.65 15.82 17.33
N GLU A 3 -1.38 14.74 17.06
CA GLU A 3 -1.23 13.44 17.72
C GLU A 3 -0.74 12.40 16.72
N TYR A 4 0.22 11.58 17.11
CA TYR A 4 0.75 10.47 16.32
C TYR A 4 0.15 9.16 16.79
N THR A 5 -0.30 8.32 15.87
CA THR A 5 -0.86 7.00 16.18
C THR A 5 -0.61 6.00 15.06
N SER A 6 -0.97 4.74 15.30
CA SER A 6 -0.97 3.67 14.31
C SER A 6 -2.29 2.90 14.35
N GLY A 7 -2.59 2.16 13.29
CA GLY A 7 -3.81 1.34 13.21
C GLY A 7 -4.76 1.79 12.11
N ASN A 8 -6.06 1.61 12.34
CA ASN A 8 -7.10 1.83 11.35
C ASN A 8 -7.60 3.27 11.33
N ILE A 9 -7.33 4.01 10.25
CA ILE A 9 -7.77 5.41 10.10
C ILE A 9 -9.29 5.59 10.25
N PHE A 10 -10.08 4.59 9.86
CA PHE A 10 -11.54 4.66 9.91
C PHE A 10 -12.12 4.51 11.32
N GLU A 11 -11.28 4.23 12.32
CA GLU A 11 -11.64 4.11 13.74
C GLU A 11 -11.14 5.31 14.57
N SER A 12 -10.55 6.31 13.91
CA SER A 12 -9.98 7.51 14.56
C SER A 12 -10.98 8.41 15.29
N GLY A 13 -12.27 8.28 14.97
CA GLY A 13 -13.32 9.20 15.42
C GLY A 13 -13.11 10.64 14.92
N ALA A 14 -12.39 10.81 13.81
CA ALA A 14 -12.22 12.08 13.10
C ALA A 14 -13.47 12.43 12.28
N ASP A 15 -13.80 13.70 12.17
CA ASP A 15 -14.89 14.22 11.31
C ASP A 15 -14.41 14.44 9.87
N CYS A 16 -13.09 14.52 9.66
CA CYS A 16 -12.46 14.59 8.35
C CYS A 16 -11.41 13.51 8.16
N LEU A 17 -11.47 12.77 7.04
CA LEU A 17 -10.52 11.72 6.69
C LEU A 17 -9.81 12.07 5.38
N ILE A 18 -8.47 12.09 5.42
CA ILE A 18 -7.67 12.28 4.22
C ILE A 18 -7.51 10.95 3.48
N ASN A 19 -7.86 10.95 2.20
CA ASN A 19 -7.69 9.82 1.29
C ASN A 19 -6.59 10.14 0.26
N ALA A 20 -5.49 9.37 0.28
CA ALA A 20 -4.41 9.52 -0.69
C ALA A 20 -4.80 8.87 -2.04
N VAL A 21 -5.00 9.68 -3.07
CA VAL A 21 -5.52 9.24 -4.38
C VAL A 21 -4.56 9.55 -5.54
N ASN A 22 -4.89 9.04 -6.73
CA ASN A 22 -4.32 9.48 -8.01
C ASN A 22 -5.30 10.38 -8.78
N CYS A 23 -4.89 10.93 -9.92
CA CYS A 23 -5.74 11.78 -10.76
C CYS A 23 -6.49 11.02 -11.87
N GLU A 24 -6.38 9.69 -11.96
CA GLU A 24 -6.99 8.87 -13.03
C GLU A 24 -8.33 8.23 -12.62
N GLY A 25 -8.85 8.54 -11.42
CA GLY A 25 -10.12 7.99 -10.95
C GLY A 25 -10.05 6.53 -10.51
N VAL A 26 -8.88 6.02 -10.11
CA VAL A 26 -8.67 4.60 -9.77
C VAL A 26 -8.35 4.39 -8.29
N MET A 27 -9.30 3.86 -7.51
CA MET A 27 -9.06 3.40 -6.15
C MET A 27 -8.90 1.87 -6.11
N GLY A 28 -7.75 1.36 -6.56
CA GLY A 28 -7.56 -0.08 -6.82
C GLY A 28 -6.81 -0.88 -5.75
N LYS A 29 -6.02 -0.23 -4.89
CA LYS A 29 -5.20 -0.89 -3.86
C LYS A 29 -4.97 0.02 -2.64
N GLY A 30 -4.48 -0.56 -1.55
CA GLY A 30 -4.08 0.16 -0.35
C GLY A 30 -5.24 0.91 0.30
N ILE A 31 -4.93 2.03 0.95
CA ILE A 31 -5.91 2.84 1.68
C ILE A 31 -7.03 3.36 0.78
N ALA A 32 -6.73 3.81 -0.44
CA ALA A 32 -7.74 4.30 -1.39
C ALA A 32 -8.80 3.25 -1.71
N TYR A 33 -8.41 1.97 -1.84
CA TYR A 33 -9.37 0.88 -2.04
C TYR A 33 -10.30 0.71 -0.83
N GLN A 34 -9.80 0.85 0.39
CA GLN A 34 -10.62 0.78 1.59
C GLN A 34 -11.61 1.95 1.66
N PHE A 35 -11.18 3.17 1.29
CA PHE A 35 -12.09 4.32 1.15
C PHE A 35 -13.18 4.05 0.12
N LYS A 36 -12.86 3.45 -1.03
CA LYS A 36 -13.87 3.09 -2.04
C LYS A 36 -14.92 2.12 -1.51
N LEU A 37 -14.52 1.15 -0.67
CA LEU A 37 -15.46 0.19 -0.09
C LEU A 37 -16.34 0.82 0.99
N LYS A 38 -15.77 1.70 1.81
CA LYS A 38 -16.46 2.32 2.95
C LYS A 38 -17.29 3.56 2.59
N PHE A 39 -16.89 4.28 1.53
CA PHE A 39 -17.50 5.53 1.06
C PHE A 39 -17.75 5.48 -0.46
N PRO A 40 -18.74 4.68 -0.90
CA PRO A 40 -19.02 4.48 -2.33
C PRO A 40 -19.47 5.76 -3.06
N GLU A 41 -20.20 6.67 -2.40
CA GLU A 41 -20.65 7.91 -3.04
C GLU A 41 -19.49 8.91 -3.23
N ASN A 42 -18.60 9.01 -2.24
CA ASN A 42 -17.33 9.72 -2.40
C ASN A 42 -16.53 9.18 -3.60
N ASN A 43 -16.45 7.85 -3.76
CA ASN A 43 -15.73 7.26 -4.90
C ASN A 43 -16.39 7.61 -6.25
N LYS A 44 -17.74 7.66 -6.34
CA LYS A 44 -18.43 8.12 -7.55
C LYS A 44 -18.11 9.58 -7.85
N SER A 45 -18.17 10.46 -6.84
CA SER A 45 -17.84 11.89 -6.97
C SER A 45 -16.39 12.09 -7.40
N TYR A 46 -15.45 11.39 -6.76
CA TYR A 46 -14.04 11.40 -7.10
C TYR A 46 -13.78 11.00 -8.56
N ILE A 47 -14.41 9.93 -9.05
CA ILE A 47 -14.27 9.51 -10.46
C ILE A 47 -14.75 10.63 -11.40
N LYS A 48 -15.86 11.30 -11.06
CA LYS A 48 -16.38 12.42 -11.85
C LYS A 48 -15.39 13.58 -11.87
N ALA A 49 -14.86 13.97 -10.71
CA ALA A 49 -13.88 15.06 -10.58
C ALA A 49 -12.57 14.79 -11.33
N CYS A 50 -12.10 13.54 -11.37
CA CYS A 50 -10.96 13.15 -12.21
C CYS A 50 -11.29 13.30 -13.71
N LYS A 51 -12.46 12.83 -14.14
CA LYS A 51 -12.89 12.90 -15.55
C LYS A 51 -13.09 14.34 -16.03
N SER A 52 -13.57 15.25 -15.17
CA SER A 52 -13.73 16.66 -15.49
C SER A 52 -12.46 17.50 -15.31
N SER A 53 -11.33 16.89 -14.91
CA SER A 53 -10.07 17.60 -14.57
C SER A 53 -10.22 18.64 -13.44
N GLU A 54 -11.26 18.50 -12.63
CA GLU A 54 -11.41 19.22 -11.35
C GLU A 54 -10.42 18.70 -10.32
N LEU A 55 -10.01 17.43 -10.42
CA LEU A 55 -8.97 16.84 -9.58
C LEU A 55 -7.70 16.53 -10.38
N THR A 56 -6.70 17.38 -10.21
CA THR A 56 -5.33 17.24 -10.75
C THR A 56 -4.31 17.42 -9.64
N ILE A 57 -3.02 17.21 -9.92
CA ILE A 57 -1.96 17.63 -8.98
C ILE A 57 -2.14 19.13 -8.69
N GLY A 58 -2.17 19.49 -7.41
CA GLY A 58 -2.45 20.86 -6.97
C GLY A 58 -3.92 21.27 -7.03
N LYS A 59 -4.84 20.33 -7.10
CA LYS A 59 -6.26 20.57 -6.78
C LYS A 59 -6.70 19.56 -5.74
N VAL A 60 -7.72 19.89 -4.98
CA VAL A 60 -8.28 19.01 -3.95
C VAL A 60 -9.77 18.83 -4.22
N HIS A 61 -10.24 17.59 -4.06
CA HIS A 61 -11.65 17.23 -4.13
C HIS A 61 -12.06 16.68 -2.77
N TYR A 62 -13.17 17.17 -2.22
CA TYR A 62 -13.74 16.63 -1.00
C TYR A 62 -15.21 16.27 -1.20
N PHE A 63 -15.69 15.33 -0.40
CA PHE A 63 -17.07 14.88 -0.41
C PHE A 63 -17.49 14.45 0.99
N THR A 64 -18.70 14.82 1.43
CA THR A 64 -19.23 14.42 2.73
C THR A 64 -20.19 13.25 2.56
N GLU A 65 -19.91 12.14 3.24
CA GLU A 65 -20.71 10.92 3.21
C GLU A 65 -20.87 10.38 4.63
N ASN A 66 -22.10 10.08 5.03
CA ASN A 66 -22.42 9.58 6.38
C ASN A 66 -21.92 10.49 7.52
N GLY A 67 -21.97 11.81 7.31
CA GLY A 67 -21.51 12.80 8.30
C GLY A 67 -19.99 12.92 8.44
N ILE A 68 -19.22 12.23 7.60
CA ILE A 68 -17.76 12.32 7.56
C ILE A 68 -17.35 13.04 6.28
N THR A 69 -16.43 13.99 6.38
CA THR A 69 -15.85 14.68 5.22
C THR A 69 -14.61 13.92 4.74
N ILE A 70 -14.61 13.45 3.49
CA ILE A 70 -13.47 12.78 2.87
C ILE A 70 -12.76 13.76 1.96
N VAL A 71 -11.50 14.06 2.24
CA VAL A 71 -10.65 14.88 1.37
C VAL A 71 -9.76 13.97 0.54
N ASN A 72 -10.01 13.93 -0.77
CA ASN A 72 -9.24 13.14 -1.72
C ASN A 72 -8.03 13.97 -2.18
N LEU A 73 -6.88 13.66 -1.60
CA LEU A 73 -5.64 14.39 -1.74
C LEU A 73 -4.74 13.71 -2.79
N PRO A 74 -4.47 14.36 -3.95
CA PRO A 74 -3.69 13.75 -5.02
C PRO A 74 -2.23 13.60 -4.61
N THR A 75 -1.80 12.34 -4.46
CA THR A 75 -0.39 12.00 -4.17
C THR A 75 0.31 11.41 -5.39
N LYS A 76 -0.44 11.11 -6.45
CA LYS A 76 0.09 10.60 -7.71
C LYS A 76 -0.67 11.21 -8.88
N ASN A 77 0.01 11.39 -10.00
CA ASN A 77 -0.68 11.73 -11.24
C ASN A 77 -1.36 10.46 -11.79
N LYS A 78 -0.56 9.45 -12.15
CA LYS A 78 -1.04 8.14 -12.61
C LYS A 78 -0.91 7.07 -11.53
N TRP A 79 -1.82 6.11 -11.49
CA TRP A 79 -1.83 5.09 -10.43
C TRP A 79 -0.64 4.12 -10.50
N ARG A 80 -0.06 3.91 -11.70
CA ARG A 80 1.11 3.04 -11.93
C ARG A 80 2.45 3.71 -11.60
N GLU A 81 2.47 5.03 -11.47
CA GLU A 81 3.70 5.80 -11.23
C GLU A 81 3.99 5.92 -9.72
N LYS A 82 5.24 6.26 -9.39
CA LYS A 82 5.62 6.60 -8.00
C LYS A 82 5.07 7.98 -7.61
N SER A 83 4.92 8.18 -6.31
CA SER A 83 4.63 9.51 -5.76
C SER A 83 5.88 10.38 -5.83
N LYS A 84 5.69 11.70 -5.71
CA LYS A 84 6.78 12.69 -5.63
C LYS A 84 6.57 13.58 -4.42
N ILE A 85 7.64 14.00 -3.77
CA ILE A 85 7.53 14.83 -2.57
C ILE A 85 6.89 16.19 -2.89
N GLU A 86 7.09 16.70 -4.10
CA GLU A 86 6.47 17.92 -4.60
C GLU A 86 4.95 17.80 -4.63
N TYR A 87 4.42 16.63 -4.99
CA TYR A 87 2.97 16.40 -4.98
C TYR A 87 2.39 16.51 -3.57
N ILE A 88 3.12 16.00 -2.57
CA ILE A 88 2.70 16.10 -1.17
C ILE A 88 2.72 17.54 -0.70
N LYS A 89 3.80 18.28 -0.97
CA LYS A 89 3.92 19.70 -0.60
C LYS A 89 2.76 20.52 -1.17
N THR A 90 2.55 20.43 -2.48
CA THR A 90 1.49 21.15 -3.16
C THR A 90 0.12 20.74 -2.63
N ALA A 91 -0.16 19.44 -2.50
CA ALA A 91 -1.47 18.99 -2.04
C ALA A 91 -1.77 19.37 -0.58
N MET A 92 -0.74 19.44 0.28
CA MET A 92 -0.88 19.94 1.65
C MET A 92 -1.13 21.45 1.70
N ASP A 93 -0.50 22.24 0.83
CA ASP A 93 -0.79 23.69 0.71
C ASP A 93 -2.28 23.92 0.43
N TYR A 94 -2.81 23.26 -0.59
CA TYR A 94 -4.24 23.37 -0.90
C TYR A 94 -5.14 22.83 0.20
N PHE A 95 -4.74 21.74 0.87
CA PHE A 95 -5.51 21.21 1.99
C PHE A 95 -5.64 22.24 3.11
N VAL A 96 -4.55 22.91 3.49
CA VAL A 96 -4.55 23.98 4.51
C VAL A 96 -5.46 25.13 4.09
N ASP A 97 -5.42 25.53 2.83
CA ASP A 97 -6.23 26.64 2.29
C ASP A 97 -7.74 26.34 2.30
N ILE A 98 -8.15 25.09 2.05
CA ILE A 98 -9.58 24.73 2.03
C ILE A 98 -10.12 24.41 3.42
N LEU A 99 -9.26 24.10 4.39
CA LEU A 99 -9.67 23.59 5.70
C LEU A 99 -10.71 24.46 6.42
N PRO A 100 -10.61 25.82 6.41
CA PRO A 100 -11.63 26.68 7.01
C PRO A 100 -13.03 26.56 6.39
N LYS A 101 -13.13 26.05 5.16
CA LYS A 101 -14.40 25.87 4.44
C LYS A 101 -15.06 24.52 4.69
N LEU A 102 -14.34 23.57 5.28
CA LEU A 102 -14.79 22.19 5.45
C LEU A 102 -15.65 21.99 6.71
N GLU A 103 -15.73 22.98 7.61
CA GLU A 103 -16.48 22.92 8.87
C GLU A 103 -16.12 21.71 9.76
N VAL A 104 -14.85 21.30 9.72
CA VAL A 104 -14.31 20.15 10.47
C VAL A 104 -13.38 20.60 11.58
N LYS A 105 -13.22 19.79 12.62
CA LYS A 105 -12.29 20.06 13.72
C LYS A 105 -11.23 18.98 13.93
N LYS A 106 -11.55 17.71 13.63
CA LYS A 106 -10.68 16.57 13.94
C LYS A 106 -10.36 15.80 12.66
N ILE A 107 -9.12 15.93 12.20
CA ILE A 107 -8.68 15.43 10.89
C ILE A 107 -7.72 14.26 11.05
N ALA A 108 -7.99 13.15 10.39
CA ALA A 108 -7.09 12.01 10.32
C ALA A 108 -6.31 11.99 8.99
N ILE A 109 -4.98 11.93 9.09
CA ILE A 109 -4.06 11.98 7.94
C ILE A 109 -3.26 10.67 7.88
N PRO A 110 -3.35 9.88 6.78
CA PRO A 110 -2.53 8.69 6.58
C PRO A 110 -1.12 9.04 6.09
N PRO A 111 -0.20 8.07 6.02
CA PRO A 111 1.15 8.33 5.54
C PRO A 111 1.15 8.61 4.01
N LEU A 112 1.10 9.89 3.65
CA LEU A 112 0.84 10.36 2.29
C LEU A 112 1.95 9.96 1.31
N GLY A 113 1.57 9.31 0.22
CA GLY A 113 2.53 8.85 -0.81
C GLY A 113 3.55 7.80 -0.32
N CYS A 114 3.41 7.31 0.92
CA CYS A 114 4.23 6.25 1.50
C CYS A 114 3.66 4.86 1.10
N GLY A 115 4.47 3.82 1.17
CA GLY A 115 4.08 2.48 0.69
C GLY A 115 4.03 2.40 -0.84
N ASN A 116 2.82 2.35 -1.44
CA ASN A 116 2.66 2.23 -2.89
C ASN A 116 3.25 3.40 -3.68
N GLY A 117 3.39 4.58 -3.06
CA GLY A 117 4.03 5.74 -3.67
C GLY A 117 5.56 5.74 -3.56
N GLY A 118 6.13 4.97 -2.62
CA GLY A 118 7.57 4.80 -2.45
C GLY A 118 8.31 5.98 -1.83
N LEU A 119 7.62 6.97 -1.26
CA LEU A 119 8.28 8.05 -0.51
C LEU A 119 8.76 7.55 0.86
N ASN A 120 9.84 8.17 1.36
CA ASN A 120 10.33 7.96 2.71
C ASN A 120 9.39 8.68 3.71
N TRP A 121 9.00 7.98 4.77
CA TRP A 121 8.10 8.52 5.78
C TRP A 121 8.66 9.75 6.49
N GLU A 122 9.95 9.74 6.86
CA GLU A 122 10.56 10.86 7.60
C GLU A 122 10.55 12.16 6.80
N ASP A 123 10.74 12.06 5.47
CA ASP A 123 10.67 13.22 4.58
C ASP A 123 9.24 13.75 4.44
N VAL A 124 8.26 12.84 4.35
CA VAL A 124 6.83 13.18 4.28
C VAL A 124 6.34 13.78 5.60
N LYS A 125 6.74 13.20 6.73
CA LYS A 125 6.40 13.65 8.07
C LYS A 125 6.82 15.10 8.29
N LYS A 126 8.07 15.45 7.95
CA LYS A 126 8.56 16.83 8.01
C LYS A 126 7.72 17.80 7.18
N VAL A 127 7.29 17.38 5.99
CA VAL A 127 6.40 18.22 5.14
C VAL A 127 5.05 18.42 5.82
N ILE A 128 4.45 17.36 6.37
CA ILE A 128 3.16 17.45 7.06
C ILE A 128 3.28 18.36 8.28
N GLU A 129 4.26 18.15 9.15
CA GLU A 129 4.50 18.97 10.35
C GLU A 129 4.65 20.45 9.99
N CYS A 130 5.53 20.77 9.03
CA CYS A 130 5.77 22.13 8.59
C CYS A 130 4.51 22.82 8.04
N LYS A 131 3.65 22.09 7.31
CA LYS A 131 2.41 22.66 6.76
C LYS A 131 1.31 22.85 7.81
N LEU A 132 1.31 22.03 8.86
CA LEU A 132 0.27 22.08 9.90
C LEU A 132 0.62 22.96 11.08
N GLU A 133 1.90 23.30 11.28
CA GLU A 133 2.40 24.09 12.43
C GLU A 133 1.54 25.31 12.75
N ASN A 134 1.31 26.18 11.75
CA ASN A 134 0.60 27.45 11.90
C ASN A 134 -0.92 27.32 12.12
N ILE A 135 -1.48 26.13 11.92
CA ILE A 135 -2.92 25.86 12.09
C ILE A 135 -3.20 24.83 13.17
N SER A 136 -2.15 24.32 13.81
CA SER A 136 -2.26 23.27 14.81
C SER A 136 -3.06 23.73 16.02
N ASP A 137 -3.11 25.02 16.36
CA ASP A 137 -3.95 25.50 17.48
C ASP A 137 -5.45 25.48 17.19
N LYS A 138 -5.85 25.43 15.91
CA LYS A 138 -7.26 25.54 15.48
C LYS A 138 -7.92 24.18 15.23
N TYR A 139 -7.13 23.15 14.99
CA TYR A 139 -7.60 21.83 14.58
C TYR A 139 -6.87 20.71 15.34
N ASN A 140 -7.53 19.56 15.44
CA ASN A 140 -6.98 18.35 16.03
C ASN A 140 -6.55 17.41 14.91
N PHE A 141 -5.25 17.27 14.69
CA PHE A 141 -4.71 16.38 13.67
C PHE A 141 -4.29 15.05 14.28
N ILE A 142 -4.80 13.95 13.74
CA ILE A 142 -4.34 12.60 14.02
C ILE A 142 -3.53 12.11 12.83
N ILE A 143 -2.22 12.03 13.00
CA ILE A 143 -1.32 11.53 11.97
C ILE A 143 -1.11 10.03 12.21
N PHE A 144 -1.55 9.24 11.24
CA PHE A 144 -1.31 7.81 11.21
C PHE A 144 0.09 7.58 10.65
N GLU A 145 0.97 7.07 11.49
CA GLU A 145 2.26 6.59 11.06
C GLU A 145 2.06 5.33 10.21
N PRO A 146 2.89 5.12 9.17
CA PRO A 146 2.86 3.85 8.47
C PRO A 146 3.05 2.79 9.54
N ALA A 147 2.14 1.81 9.60
CA ALA A 147 2.39 0.60 10.35
C ALA A 147 3.77 0.16 9.90
N PHE A 148 4.75 0.25 10.80
CA PHE A 148 6.14 0.05 10.45
C PHE A 148 6.18 -1.30 9.73
N SER A 149 6.25 -1.27 8.40
CA SER A 149 7.29 -2.06 7.79
C SER A 149 8.57 -1.33 8.17
N SER A 150 8.95 -1.42 9.46
CA SER A 150 10.27 -1.96 9.70
C SER A 150 10.38 -3.03 8.62
N LYS A 151 11.34 -2.91 7.70
CA LYS A 151 12.02 -4.13 7.28
C LYS A 151 12.15 -4.86 8.61
N SER A 152 11.29 -5.83 8.88
CA SER A 152 11.35 -6.52 10.15
C SER A 152 12.78 -6.95 10.11
N VAL A 153 13.62 -6.39 10.97
CA VAL A 153 14.91 -7.02 11.19
C VAL A 153 14.44 -8.36 11.66
N ILE A 154 14.52 -9.36 10.77
CA ILE A 154 13.92 -10.66 11.01
C ILE A 154 14.71 -11.15 12.22
N THR A 155 14.17 -10.98 13.42
CA THR A 155 14.94 -11.19 14.65
C THR A 155 15.04 -12.68 14.94
N LYS A 156 14.14 -13.46 14.34
CA LYS A 156 14.02 -14.90 14.48
C LYS A 156 14.38 -15.58 13.16
N LYS A 157 15.33 -16.50 13.21
CA LYS A 157 15.74 -17.34 12.07
C LYS A 157 14.49 -17.96 11.40
N PRO A 158 14.20 -17.65 10.12
CA PRO A 158 13.09 -18.28 9.41
C PRO A 158 13.35 -19.78 9.25
N GLY A 159 12.30 -20.59 9.46
CA GLY A 159 12.39 -22.03 9.33
C GLY A 159 12.49 -22.44 7.87
N ALA A 160 13.48 -23.26 7.52
CA ALA A 160 13.54 -23.88 6.21
C ALA A 160 12.44 -24.96 6.11
N ASN A 161 11.56 -24.86 5.11
CA ASN A 161 10.58 -25.89 4.81
C ASN A 161 10.81 -26.46 3.40
N ILE A 162 10.39 -27.70 3.16
CA ILE A 162 10.61 -28.40 1.89
C ILE A 162 9.92 -27.68 0.71
N ALA A 163 8.78 -27.03 0.95
CA ALA A 163 8.10 -26.25 -0.08
C ALA A 163 8.96 -25.07 -0.56
N SER A 164 9.68 -24.38 0.34
CA SER A 164 10.61 -23.31 -0.01
C SER A 164 11.76 -23.83 -0.89
N LEU A 165 12.29 -25.02 -0.59
CA LEU A 165 13.33 -25.66 -1.41
C LEU A 165 12.83 -25.96 -2.83
N ILE A 166 11.65 -26.56 -2.94
CA ILE A 166 11.01 -26.89 -4.22
C ILE A 166 10.77 -25.61 -5.04
N LEU A 167 10.24 -24.55 -4.42
CA LEU A 167 9.99 -23.29 -5.12
C LEU A 167 11.29 -22.59 -5.55
N LEU A 168 12.35 -22.68 -4.75
CA LEU A 168 13.67 -22.14 -5.10
C LEU A 168 14.30 -22.88 -6.28
N ASP A 169 14.25 -24.21 -6.27
CA ASP A 169 14.74 -25.03 -7.37
C ASP A 169 13.96 -24.75 -8.67
N ILE A 170 12.62 -24.69 -8.60
CA ILE A 170 11.78 -24.28 -9.74
C ILE A 170 12.19 -22.89 -10.23
N ARG A 171 12.39 -21.92 -9.33
CA ARG A 171 12.78 -20.55 -9.68
C ARG A 171 14.12 -20.52 -10.43
N LEU A 172 15.11 -21.28 -9.98
CA LEU A 172 16.45 -21.37 -10.60
C LEU A 172 16.40 -21.99 -12.00
N ASN A 173 15.54 -23.01 -12.19
CA ASN A 173 15.44 -23.74 -13.44
C ASN A 173 14.46 -23.13 -14.46
N LEU A 174 13.69 -22.12 -14.07
CA LEU A 174 12.80 -21.39 -14.97
C LEU A 174 13.59 -20.46 -15.91
N LYS A 175 13.60 -20.76 -17.21
CA LYS A 175 14.19 -19.89 -18.27
C LYS A 175 13.73 -18.42 -18.18
N ARG A 176 12.50 -18.17 -17.73
CA ARG A 176 11.95 -16.83 -17.48
C ARG A 176 11.08 -16.84 -16.24
N PHE A 177 11.50 -16.12 -15.20
CA PHE A 177 10.74 -16.04 -13.96
C PHE A 177 9.63 -14.97 -14.01
N ASN A 178 8.44 -15.32 -13.52
CA ASN A 178 7.41 -14.40 -13.01
C ASN A 178 6.40 -15.18 -12.15
N ASN A 179 5.58 -14.49 -11.36
CA ASN A 179 4.68 -15.17 -10.42
C ASN A 179 3.68 -16.10 -11.13
N ILE A 180 3.15 -15.69 -12.29
CA ILE A 180 2.20 -16.50 -13.06
C ILE A 180 2.84 -17.82 -13.51
N ARG A 181 4.10 -17.79 -13.97
CA ARG A 181 4.84 -18.99 -14.38
C ARG A 181 5.12 -19.88 -13.18
N LEU A 182 5.46 -19.32 -12.03
CA LEU A 182 5.67 -20.09 -10.80
C LEU A 182 4.41 -20.89 -10.43
N HIS A 183 3.24 -20.24 -10.35
CA HIS A 183 1.98 -20.93 -10.05
C HIS A 183 1.66 -22.02 -11.09
N LYS A 184 1.84 -21.73 -12.38
CA LYS A 184 1.56 -22.70 -13.45
C LYS A 184 2.51 -23.89 -13.40
N THR A 185 3.80 -23.68 -13.12
CA THR A 185 4.76 -24.77 -12.97
C THR A 185 4.39 -25.65 -11.79
N CYS A 186 4.04 -25.07 -10.64
CA CYS A 186 3.60 -25.84 -9.47
C CYS A 186 2.27 -26.57 -9.72
N TYR A 187 1.36 -26.00 -10.50
CA TYR A 187 0.15 -26.68 -10.91
C TYR A 187 0.45 -27.90 -11.79
N PHE A 188 1.34 -27.74 -12.77
CA PHE A 188 1.78 -28.86 -13.59
C PHE A 188 2.59 -29.89 -12.80
N LEU A 189 3.34 -29.49 -11.78
CA LEU A 189 4.01 -30.40 -10.85
C LEU A 189 2.99 -31.33 -10.19
N ASN A 190 1.93 -30.77 -9.58
CA ASN A 190 0.85 -31.59 -9.03
C ASN A 190 0.24 -32.52 -10.09
N PHE A 191 -0.03 -31.98 -11.28
CA PHE A 191 -0.67 -32.71 -12.37
C PHE A 191 0.16 -33.91 -12.85
N PHE A 192 1.47 -33.72 -13.05
CA PHE A 192 2.35 -34.77 -13.57
C PHE A 192 2.73 -35.80 -12.50
N LEU A 193 2.94 -35.36 -11.27
CA LEU A 193 3.26 -36.26 -10.15
C LEU A 193 2.03 -36.98 -9.59
N LYS A 194 0.82 -36.52 -9.96
CA LYS A 194 -0.46 -37.02 -9.41
C LYS A 194 -0.53 -36.93 -7.89
N GLU A 195 0.11 -35.91 -7.34
CA GLU A 195 0.16 -35.63 -5.90
C GLU A 195 -0.21 -34.16 -5.65
N GLU A 196 -0.93 -33.91 -4.55
CA GLU A 196 -1.40 -32.56 -4.21
C GLU A 196 -0.41 -31.84 -3.29
N TYR A 197 0.71 -31.37 -3.85
CA TYR A 197 1.69 -30.57 -3.09
C TYR A 197 1.16 -29.18 -2.73
N PHE A 198 0.41 -28.57 -3.65
CA PHE A 198 -0.20 -27.26 -3.47
C PHE A 198 -1.69 -27.28 -3.79
N LYS A 199 -2.51 -26.64 -2.98
CA LYS A 199 -3.93 -26.44 -3.29
C LYS A 199 -4.12 -25.30 -4.27
N PHE A 200 -4.93 -25.50 -5.31
CA PHE A 200 -5.20 -24.49 -6.34
C PHE A 200 -6.68 -24.13 -6.46
N ASP A 201 -6.94 -22.84 -6.65
CA ASP A 201 -8.25 -22.27 -6.97
C ASP A 201 -8.24 -21.65 -8.39
N LYS A 202 -9.43 -21.54 -9.00
CA LYS A 202 -9.59 -20.88 -10.30
C LYS A 202 -9.41 -19.37 -10.16
N TRP A 203 -8.54 -18.77 -10.97
CA TRP A 203 -8.28 -17.33 -10.97
C TRP A 203 -8.21 -16.71 -12.37
N LYS A 204 -8.11 -15.37 -12.44
CA LYS A 204 -8.15 -14.58 -13.68
C LYS A 204 -7.15 -15.04 -14.77
N SER A 205 -6.01 -15.60 -14.36
CA SER A 205 -4.92 -16.00 -15.26
C SER A 205 -4.64 -17.51 -15.25
N GLY A 206 -5.58 -18.31 -14.74
CA GLY A 206 -5.45 -19.75 -14.57
C GLY A 206 -5.41 -20.18 -13.10
N PRO A 207 -4.90 -21.38 -12.79
CA PRO A 207 -4.84 -21.88 -11.42
C PRO A 207 -3.93 -21.01 -10.55
N TYR A 208 -4.38 -20.72 -9.34
CA TYR A 208 -3.69 -19.89 -8.36
C TYR A 208 -3.66 -20.57 -6.99
N SER A 209 -2.59 -20.35 -6.22
CA SER A 209 -2.45 -20.90 -4.87
C SER A 209 -1.91 -19.83 -3.94
N SER A 210 -2.68 -19.47 -2.90
CA SER A 210 -2.22 -18.53 -1.88
C SER A 210 -1.01 -19.06 -1.09
N VAL A 211 -0.87 -20.39 -0.98
CA VAL A 211 0.25 -21.04 -0.30
C VAL A 211 1.56 -20.73 -1.02
N ILE A 212 1.58 -20.72 -2.35
CA ILE A 212 2.78 -20.38 -3.14
C ILE A 212 3.23 -18.94 -2.84
N ASP A 213 2.29 -18.00 -2.73
CA ASP A 213 2.61 -16.60 -2.40
C ASP A 213 3.17 -16.47 -0.97
N THR A 214 2.62 -17.21 -0.01
CA THR A 214 3.15 -17.29 1.37
C THR A 214 4.58 -17.82 1.38
N VAL A 215 4.83 -18.96 0.74
CA VAL A 215 6.18 -19.56 0.70
C VAL A 215 7.17 -18.65 -0.06
N ALA A 216 6.74 -18.00 -1.14
CA ALA A 216 7.57 -17.03 -1.85
C ALA A 216 7.93 -15.81 -0.98
N LYS A 217 7.02 -15.37 -0.10
CA LYS A 217 7.27 -14.34 0.91
C LYS A 217 8.29 -14.82 1.94
N ASP A 218 8.14 -16.04 2.45
CA ASP A 218 9.08 -16.64 3.42
C ASP A 218 10.50 -16.77 2.82
N ILE A 219 10.60 -17.17 1.55
CA ILE A 219 11.88 -17.18 0.81
C ILE A 219 12.50 -15.78 0.79
N LYS A 220 11.71 -14.75 0.45
CA LYS A 220 12.18 -13.37 0.39
C LYS A 220 12.66 -12.88 1.76
N GLU A 221 11.92 -13.20 2.81
CA GLU A 221 12.31 -12.91 4.18
C GLU A 221 13.63 -13.61 4.54
N TYR A 222 13.81 -14.88 4.18
CA TYR A 222 15.06 -15.60 4.38
C TYR A 222 16.24 -14.94 3.62
N GLN A 223 16.03 -14.49 2.37
CA GLN A 223 17.02 -13.73 1.60
C GLN A 223 17.45 -12.46 2.34
N GLU A 224 16.47 -11.69 2.82
CA GLU A 224 16.69 -10.44 3.54
C GLU A 224 17.40 -10.66 4.89
N TYR A 225 17.08 -11.73 5.62
CA TYR A 225 17.71 -12.05 6.91
C TYR A 225 19.20 -12.38 6.78
N TYR A 226 19.59 -13.16 5.77
CA TYR A 226 20.98 -13.56 5.56
C TYR A 226 21.77 -12.64 4.61
N GLY A 227 21.12 -11.64 4.00
CA GLY A 227 21.75 -10.77 3.02
C GLY A 227 22.22 -11.52 1.77
N ILE A 228 21.44 -12.51 1.32
CA ILE A 228 21.78 -13.36 0.17
C ILE A 228 20.89 -13.01 -1.02
N ASP A 229 21.46 -12.24 -1.95
CA ASP A 229 20.77 -11.86 -3.19
C ASP A 229 20.84 -12.95 -4.27
N ASP A 230 21.77 -13.90 -4.12
CA ASP A 230 21.98 -14.99 -5.08
C ASP A 230 21.15 -16.24 -4.73
N ALA A 231 20.34 -16.70 -5.68
CA ALA A 231 19.40 -17.79 -5.45
C ALA A 231 20.08 -19.16 -5.27
N GLU A 232 21.26 -19.39 -5.85
CA GLU A 232 22.02 -20.62 -5.66
C GLU A 232 22.64 -20.67 -4.26
N LYS A 233 23.26 -19.58 -3.81
CA LYS A 233 23.77 -19.44 -2.43
C LYS A 233 22.66 -19.58 -1.40
N LEU A 234 21.47 -19.07 -1.72
CA LEU A 234 20.30 -19.21 -0.88
C LEU A 234 19.84 -20.67 -0.78
N LEU A 235 19.81 -21.39 -1.91
CA LEU A 235 19.48 -22.82 -1.93
C LEU A 235 20.48 -23.64 -1.12
N MET A 236 21.79 -23.40 -1.30
CA MET A 236 22.85 -24.06 -0.50
C MET A 236 22.74 -23.77 1.00
N ARG A 237 22.19 -22.61 1.38
CA ARG A 237 21.98 -22.24 2.78
C ARG A 237 20.75 -22.94 3.37
N TYR A 238 19.70 -23.10 2.57
CA TYR A 238 18.48 -23.80 2.94
C TYR A 238 18.69 -25.30 3.19
N THR A 239 19.71 -25.91 2.58
CA THR A 239 20.03 -27.33 2.69
C THR A 239 21.05 -27.68 3.79
N LYS A 240 21.56 -26.69 4.55
CA LYS A 240 22.51 -26.86 5.68
C LYS A 240 21.84 -26.62 7.03
#